data_AF-S7NVB8-F1
#
_entry.id   AF-S7NVB8-F1
#
_cell.length_a   1.000
_cell.length_b   1.000
_cell.length_c   1.000
_cell.angle_alpha   90.00
_cell.angle_beta   90.00
_cell.angle_gamma   90.00
#
_symmetry.space_group_name_H-M   'P 1'
#
loop_
_entity.id
_entity.type
_entity.pdbx_description
1 polymer ?
#
loop_
_entity_poly.entity_id
_entity_poly.type
_entity_poly.pdbx_seq_one_letter_code
_entity_poly.pdbx_strand_id
1 'polypeptide(L)'
;MKMAIISEHLGLSWAELARELQFSVEDINRIRVENPNSLLEQSAALLNLWVIREGTNAKMENLYAALRNIDRSEIVNMLEGSGRQSRNLKPDRRHTERDYSSSPSQMNGECPL
;
A
#
# COMPACT_ATOMS: atom_id res chain seq x y z
N MET A 1 -7.07 7.85 -1.09
CA MET A 1 -5.86 7.00 -1.07
C MET A 1 -6.18 5.51 -0.92
N LYS A 2 -6.70 5.01 0.22
CA LYS A 2 -6.96 3.55 0.40
C LYS A 2 -7.78 2.90 -0.72
N MET A 3 -8.85 3.55 -1.19
CA MET A 3 -9.67 3.06 -2.32
C MET A 3 -8.86 2.90 -3.61
N ALA A 4 -7.94 3.82 -3.92
CA ALA A 4 -7.11 3.75 -5.13
C ALA A 4 -6.22 2.49 -5.10
N ILE A 5 -5.52 2.28 -3.98
CA ILE A 5 -4.68 1.08 -3.74
C ILE A 5 -5.52 -0.20 -3.90
N ILE A 6 -6.76 -0.24 -3.39
CA ILE A 6 -7.65 -1.39 -3.61
C ILE A 6 -7.93 -1.54 -5.10
N SER A 7 -8.39 -0.50 -5.82
CA SER A 7 -8.67 -0.61 -7.26
C SER A 7 -7.46 -0.97 -8.13
N GLU A 8 -6.27 -0.52 -7.76
CA GLU A 8 -5.00 -0.82 -8.45
C GLU A 8 -4.58 -2.29 -8.28
N HIS A 9 -4.81 -2.88 -7.10
CA HIS A 9 -4.43 -4.26 -6.80
C HIS A 9 -5.56 -5.29 -6.93
N LEU A 10 -6.82 -4.86 -7.13
CA LEU A 10 -7.97 -5.76 -7.21
C LEU A 10 -7.98 -6.56 -8.52
N GLY A 11 -7.63 -5.92 -9.65
CA GLY A 11 -7.49 -6.59 -10.95
C GLY A 11 -8.74 -7.39 -11.33
N LEU A 12 -8.55 -8.61 -11.85
CA LEU A 12 -9.65 -9.49 -12.29
C LEU A 12 -10.64 -9.87 -11.17
N SER A 13 -10.22 -9.86 -9.90
CA SER A 13 -11.06 -10.24 -8.76
C SER A 13 -12.10 -9.19 -8.38
N TRP A 14 -12.24 -8.10 -9.14
CA TRP A 14 -13.32 -7.12 -8.92
C TRP A 14 -14.71 -7.74 -9.05
N ALA A 15 -14.91 -8.66 -10.00
CA ALA A 15 -16.20 -9.31 -10.20
C ALA A 15 -16.54 -10.29 -9.05
N GLU A 16 -15.53 -10.85 -8.40
CA GLU A 16 -15.67 -11.70 -7.21
C GLU A 16 -16.00 -10.83 -5.99
N LEU A 17 -15.28 -9.73 -5.79
CA LEU A 17 -15.57 -8.75 -4.74
C LEU A 17 -16.99 -8.17 -4.87
N ALA A 18 -17.44 -7.91 -6.10
CA ALA A 18 -18.79 -7.43 -6.36
C ALA A 18 -19.86 -8.44 -5.91
N ARG A 19 -19.69 -9.73 -6.21
CA ARG A 19 -20.59 -10.78 -5.75
C ARG A 19 -20.60 -10.90 -4.23
N GLU A 20 -19.43 -10.83 -3.59
CA GLU A 20 -19.30 -10.90 -2.14
C GLU A 20 -19.99 -9.72 -1.46
N LEU A 21 -19.83 -8.51 -2.00
CA LEU A 21 -20.56 -7.29 -1.62
C LEU A 21 -22.04 -7.29 -2.07
N GLN A 22 -22.60 -8.44 -2.47
CA GLN A 22 -24.00 -8.61 -2.84
C GLN A 22 -24.47 -7.66 -3.95
N PHE A 23 -23.65 -7.41 -4.97
CA PHE A 23 -24.07 -6.73 -6.20
C PHE A 23 -24.72 -7.70 -7.18
N SER A 24 -25.67 -7.19 -7.96
CA SER A 24 -26.41 -7.99 -8.93
C SER A 24 -25.53 -8.32 -10.14
N VAL A 25 -25.86 -9.41 -10.83
CA VAL A 25 -25.23 -9.74 -12.13
C VAL A 25 -25.42 -8.60 -13.14
N GLU A 26 -26.54 -7.87 -13.06
CA GLU A 26 -26.78 -6.66 -13.86
C GLU A 26 -25.77 -5.53 -13.55
N ASP A 27 -25.56 -5.17 -12.28
CA ASP A 27 -24.58 -4.16 -11.86
C ASP A 27 -23.16 -4.50 -12.35
N ILE A 28 -22.77 -5.77 -12.19
CA ILE A 28 -21.47 -6.30 -12.64
C ILE A 28 -21.36 -6.21 -14.18
N ASN A 29 -22.39 -6.64 -14.91
CA ASN A 29 -22.40 -6.54 -16.37
C ASN A 29 -22.35 -5.08 -16.84
N ARG A 30 -23.06 -4.17 -16.16
CA ARG A 30 -23.09 -2.74 -16.44
C ARG A 30 -21.70 -2.12 -16.28
N ILE A 31 -21.03 -2.33 -15.15
CA ILE A 31 -19.66 -1.83 -14.90
C ILE A 31 -18.70 -2.33 -15.98
N ARG A 32 -18.80 -3.60 -16.39
CA ARG A 32 -17.97 -4.19 -17.45
C ARG A 32 -18.21 -3.57 -18.82
N VAL A 33 -19.46 -3.20 -19.14
CA VAL A 33 -19.83 -2.56 -20.43
C VAL A 33 -19.49 -1.07 -20.44
N GLU A 34 -19.62 -0.37 -19.30
CA GLU A 34 -19.24 1.04 -19.16
C GLU A 34 -17.70 1.22 -19.21
N ASN A 35 -16.91 0.23 -18.76
CA ASN A 35 -15.45 0.31 -18.64
C ASN A 35 -14.74 -0.89 -19.32
N PRO A 36 -14.93 -1.15 -20.63
CA PRO A 36 -14.58 -2.44 -21.24
C PRO A 36 -13.08 -2.72 -21.35
N ASN A 37 -12.24 -1.67 -21.39
CA ASN A 37 -10.81 -1.76 -21.70
C ASN A 37 -9.89 -1.74 -20.46
N SER A 38 -10.44 -1.62 -19.24
CA SER A 38 -9.66 -1.24 -18.06
C SER A 38 -10.18 -1.89 -16.78
N LEU A 39 -9.43 -2.86 -16.26
CA LEU A 39 -9.71 -3.50 -14.97
C LEU A 39 -9.58 -2.52 -13.80
N LEU A 40 -8.73 -1.50 -13.93
CA LEU A 40 -8.59 -0.42 -12.95
C LEU A 40 -9.87 0.40 -12.86
N GLU A 41 -10.44 0.82 -14.00
CA GLU A 41 -11.69 1.57 -14.04
C GLU A 41 -12.89 0.71 -13.61
N GLN A 42 -12.95 -0.58 -14.00
CA GLN A 42 -13.96 -1.51 -13.47
C GLN A 42 -13.88 -1.63 -11.94
N SER A 43 -12.67 -1.77 -11.38
CA SER A 43 -12.46 -1.85 -9.93
C SER A 43 -12.80 -0.54 -9.22
N ALA A 44 -12.42 0.60 -9.78
CA ALA A 44 -12.73 1.92 -9.22
C ALA A 44 -14.23 2.23 -9.28
N ALA A 45 -14.91 1.88 -10.38
CA ALA A 45 -16.36 2.01 -10.54
C ALA A 45 -17.12 1.15 -9.51
N LEU A 46 -16.69 -0.09 -9.29
CA LEU A 46 -17.25 -0.96 -8.25
C LEU A 46 -17.13 -0.32 -6.86
N LEU A 47 -15.93 0.14 -6.48
CA LEU A 47 -15.71 0.74 -5.17
C LEU A 47 -16.50 2.04 -4.98
N ASN A 48 -16.61 2.86 -6.02
CA ASN A 48 -17.44 4.06 -5.99
C ASN A 48 -18.93 3.73 -5.83
N LEU A 49 -19.43 2.73 -6.57
CA LEU A 49 -20.81 2.26 -6.46
C LEU A 49 -21.10 1.66 -5.07
N TRP A 50 -20.14 0.96 -4.46
CA TRP A 50 -20.23 0.47 -3.08
C TRP A 50 -20.34 1.62 -2.07
N VAL A 51 -19.51 2.66 -2.18
CA VAL A 51 -19.61 3.86 -1.32
C VAL A 51 -20.97 4.55 -1.49
N ILE A 52 -21.48 4.67 -2.72
CA ILE A 52 -22.79 5.29 -2.99
C ILE A 52 -23.95 4.46 -2.41
N ARG A 53 -23.87 3.12 -2.52
CA ARG A 53 -24.90 2.19 -2.00
C ARG A 53 -24.96 2.15 -0.48
N GLU A 54 -23.81 2.03 0.18
CA GLU A 54 -23.74 1.94 1.65
C GLU A 54 -23.89 3.33 2.32
N GLY A 55 -23.49 4.40 1.63
CA GLY A 55 -23.58 5.77 2.12
C GLY A 55 -22.87 5.97 3.45
N THR A 56 -23.61 6.37 4.49
CA THR A 56 -23.09 6.53 5.85
C THR A 56 -22.70 5.21 6.53
N ASN A 57 -23.16 4.06 6.01
CA ASN A 57 -22.82 2.73 6.52
C ASN A 57 -21.55 2.14 5.88
N ALA A 58 -20.89 2.86 4.94
CA ALA A 58 -19.72 2.40 4.20
C ALA A 58 -18.49 2.20 5.12
N LYS A 59 -18.41 1.04 5.78
CA LYS A 59 -17.32 0.67 6.69
C LYS A 59 -16.20 -0.04 5.95
N MET A 60 -14.97 0.45 6.11
CA MET A 60 -13.76 -0.22 5.60
C MET A 60 -13.63 -1.67 6.09
N GLU A 61 -14.12 -1.97 7.29
CA GLU A 61 -14.11 -3.32 7.87
C GLU A 61 -14.93 -4.32 7.04
N ASN A 62 -16.11 -3.91 6.54
CA ASN A 62 -16.93 -4.73 5.65
C ASN A 62 -16.16 -5.06 4.35
N LEU A 63 -15.50 -4.05 3.78
CA LEU A 63 -14.70 -4.20 2.56
C LEU A 63 -13.46 -5.10 2.78
N TYR A 64 -12.81 -4.99 3.95
CA TYR A 64 -11.69 -5.86 4.31
C TYR A 64 -12.12 -7.31 4.58
N ALA A 65 -13.30 -7.52 5.16
CA ALA A 65 -13.89 -8.85 5.31
C ALA A 65 -14.18 -9.47 3.93
N ALA A 66 -14.86 -8.74 3.05
CA ALA A 66 -15.14 -9.19 1.68
C ALA A 66 -13.84 -9.52 0.91
N LEU A 67 -12.81 -8.67 0.98
CA LEU A 67 -11.50 -8.94 0.38
C LEU A 67 -10.83 -10.20 0.93
N ARG A 68 -10.97 -10.51 2.23
CA ARG A 68 -10.43 -11.74 2.82
C ARG A 68 -11.22 -12.99 2.38
N ASN A 69 -12.53 -12.87 2.19
CA ASN A 69 -13.40 -13.98 1.78
C ASN A 69 -13.19 -14.40 0.31
N ILE A 70 -12.68 -13.50 -0.54
CA ILE A 70 -12.25 -13.80 -1.92
C ILE A 70 -10.74 -14.05 -2.05
N ASP A 71 -10.09 -14.48 -0.95
CA ASP A 71 -8.65 -14.76 -0.82
C ASP A 71 -7.69 -13.57 -1.13
N ARG A 72 -8.20 -12.35 -1.42
CA ARG A 72 -7.42 -11.12 -1.66
C ARG A 72 -6.89 -10.47 -0.37
N SER A 73 -6.43 -11.30 0.57
CA SER A 73 -5.93 -10.86 1.88
C SER A 73 -4.64 -10.03 1.81
N GLU A 74 -3.85 -10.16 0.73
CA GLU A 74 -2.62 -9.38 0.56
C GLU A 74 -2.91 -7.89 0.34
N ILE A 75 -4.05 -7.55 -0.29
CA ILE A 75 -4.49 -6.15 -0.44
C ILE A 75 -4.73 -5.52 0.94
N VAL A 76 -5.40 -6.25 1.84
CA VAL A 76 -5.64 -5.77 3.22
C VAL A 76 -4.31 -5.60 3.96
N ASN A 77 -3.39 -6.56 3.84
CA ASN A 77 -2.06 -6.47 4.45
C ASN A 77 -1.25 -5.24 3.96
N MET A 78 -1.32 -4.89 2.68
CA MET A 78 -0.67 -3.66 2.15
C MET A 78 -1.27 -2.38 2.74
N LEU A 79 -2.60 -2.34 2.95
CA LEU A 79 -3.31 -1.20 3.53
C LEU A 79 -3.07 -1.02 5.04
N GLU A 80 -2.84 -2.11 5.77
CA GLU A 80 -2.48 -2.07 7.18
C GLU A 80 -0.96 -1.82 7.38
N GLY A 81 -0.12 -2.39 6.52
CA GLY A 81 1.34 -2.21 6.54
C GLY A 81 1.80 -0.79 6.18
N SER A 82 1.17 -0.17 5.17
CA SER A 82 1.46 1.23 4.78
C SER A 82 1.21 2.23 5.91
N GLY A 83 0.25 1.96 6.81
CA GLY A 83 0.01 2.76 8.01
C GLY A 83 1.12 2.68 9.07
N ARG A 84 1.98 1.64 9.03
CA ARG A 84 3.12 1.46 9.95
C ARG A 84 4.41 2.10 9.43
N GLN A 85 4.64 2.12 8.12
CA GLN A 85 5.88 2.66 7.54
C GLN A 85 6.02 4.18 7.70
N SER A 86 4.90 4.93 7.69
CA SER A 86 4.91 6.39 7.88
C SER A 86 5.41 6.83 9.27
N ARG A 87 5.56 5.91 10.23
CA ARG A 87 6.06 6.20 11.59
C ARG A 87 7.53 5.82 11.84
N ASN A 88 8.26 5.37 10.82
CA ASN A 88 9.67 4.96 10.95
C ASN A 88 10.65 5.65 9.98
N LEU A 89 10.27 6.79 9.40
CA LEU A 89 11.25 7.75 8.88
C LEU A 89 11.91 8.48 10.07
N LYS A 90 12.83 7.79 10.76
CA LYS A 90 13.81 8.44 11.63
C LYS A 90 14.79 9.19 10.71
N PRO A 91 14.87 10.52 10.73
CA PRO A 91 15.93 11.23 10.03
C PRO A 91 17.21 11.08 10.85
N ASP A 92 18.05 10.09 10.54
CA ASP A 92 19.35 9.96 11.19
C ASP A 92 20.32 11.02 10.65
N ARG A 93 20.12 12.26 11.14
CA ARG A 93 21.14 13.30 11.15
C ARG A 93 22.21 12.92 12.18
N ARG A 94 23.14 12.05 11.82
CA ARG A 94 24.45 11.98 12.49
C ARG A 94 25.58 12.03 11.48
N HIS A 95 25.81 13.27 11.06
CA HIS A 95 27.13 13.79 10.71
C HIS A 95 28.17 13.25 11.71
N THR A 96 29.05 12.37 11.23
CA THR A 96 30.33 12.07 11.87
C THR A 96 31.42 12.29 10.84
N GLU A 97 31.82 13.56 10.76
CA GLU A 97 33.16 13.98 10.33
C GLU A 97 34.19 13.05 10.99
N ARG A 98 34.73 12.11 10.20
CA ARG A 98 35.77 11.19 10.67
C ARG A 98 37.12 11.79 10.31
N ASP A 99 37.49 12.80 11.08
CA ASP A 99 38.80 13.38 11.06
C ASP A 99 39.84 12.29 11.39
N TYR A 100 40.72 11.98 10.43
CA TYR A 100 41.70 10.90 10.54
C TYR A 100 43.02 11.28 9.85
N SER A 101 43.53 12.47 10.20
CA SER A 101 44.84 12.97 9.75
C SER A 101 45.56 13.71 10.89
N SER A 102 45.94 12.99 11.95
CA SER A 102 46.92 13.47 12.93
C SER A 102 47.61 12.29 13.63
N SER A 103 48.80 11.94 13.17
CA SER A 103 49.70 10.99 13.82
C SER A 103 50.82 11.74 14.56
N PRO A 104 50.84 11.75 15.91
CA PRO A 104 51.98 12.22 16.69
C PRO A 104 52.82 11.04 17.17
N SER A 105 54.10 11.00 16.81
CA SER A 105 55.13 10.26 17.57
C SER A 105 56.52 10.77 17.20
N GLN A 106 57.06 11.66 18.01
CA GLN A 106 58.50 11.87 18.12
C GLN A 106 59.00 11.16 19.38
N MET A 107 60.07 10.35 19.24
CA MET A 107 61.05 10.18 20.32
C MET A 107 62.39 9.73 19.71
N ASN A 108 63.48 10.23 20.29
CA ASN A 108 64.87 10.03 19.84
C ASN A 108 65.42 8.62 20.11
N GLY A 109 66.56 8.30 19.47
CA GLY A 109 67.33 7.07 19.68
C GLY A 109 68.67 7.03 18.93
N GLU A 110 69.55 7.97 19.27
CA GLU A 110 71.04 7.95 19.25
C GLU A 110 71.87 7.08 18.24
N CYS A 111 72.89 7.72 17.66
CA CYS A 111 74.10 7.12 17.07
C CYS A 111 74.92 6.33 18.13
N PRO A 112 75.93 5.48 17.86
CA PRO A 112 76.95 5.61 16.78
C PRO A 112 77.28 4.26 16.07
N LEU A 113 78.27 4.13 15.17
CA LEU A 113 79.29 5.06 14.64
C LEU A 113 79.07 5.31 13.15
#